data_AF-A0A7J7MH12-F1
#
_entry.id   AF-A0A7J7MH12-F1
#
_cell.length_a   1.000
_cell.length_b   1.000
_cell.length_c   1.000
_cell.angle_alpha   90.00
_cell.angle_beta   90.00
_cell.angle_gamma   90.00
#
_symmetry.space_group_name_H-M   'P 1'
#
loop_
_entity.id
_entity.type
_entity.pdbx_description
1 polymer ?
#
loop_
_entity_poly.entity_id
_entity_poly.type
_entity_poly.pdbx_seq_one_letter_code
_entity_poly.pdbx_strand_id
1 'polypeptide(L)'
;MVISVEDLPPADIMGKADPYVIFQMKKTELKNKSRVINDSQNSAGYQTFDFVMVDGLHDMLILEVYDHVTFGKDYMGRCILTLTRVILEG
;
A
#
# COMPACT_ATOMS: atom_id res chain seq x y z
N MET A 1 -4.97 -12.09 -0.31
CA MET A 1 -3.69 -11.49 -0.74
C MET A 1 -3.02 -10.90 0.48
N VAL A 2 -1.75 -11.22 0.72
CA VAL A 2 -0.93 -10.61 1.78
C VAL A 2 0.07 -9.69 1.11
N ILE A 3 0.21 -8.47 1.61
CA ILE A 3 1.12 -7.44 1.08
C ILE A 3 2.10 -7.10 2.20
N SER A 4 3.38 -7.33 1.95
CA SER A 4 4.48 -6.94 2.84
C SER A 4 5.14 -5.68 2.28
N VAL A 5 5.53 -4.77 3.17
CA VAL A 5 6.32 -3.58 2.82
C VAL A 5 7.63 -3.70 3.59
N GLU A 6 8.72 -3.88 2.86
CA GLU A 6 10.06 -4.16 3.40
C GLU A 6 11.06 -3.13 2.85
N ASP A 7 12.20 -2.99 3.53
CA ASP A 7 13.32 -2.15 3.11
C ASP A 7 12.97 -0.70 2.76
N LEU A 8 12.06 -0.09 3.53
CA LEU A 8 11.69 1.31 3.34
C LEU A 8 12.91 2.22 3.66
N PRO A 9 13.23 3.17 2.78
CA PRO A 9 14.33 4.10 3.03
C PRO A 9 14.01 4.94 4.28
N PRO A 10 15.02 5.23 5.13
CA PRO A 10 14.81 6.08 6.30
C PRO A 10 14.33 7.46 5.85
N ALA A 11 13.17 7.88 6.38
CA ALA A 11 12.67 9.23 6.19
C ALA A 11 13.39 10.17 7.17
N ASP A 12 14.34 10.92 6.62
CA ASP A 12 15.04 12.06 7.19
C ASP A 12 15.81 11.92 8.51
N ILE A 13 16.75 12.85 8.65
CA ILE A 13 17.88 12.97 9.59
C ILE A 13 17.48 12.92 11.09
N MET A 14 16.19 12.88 11.43
CA MET A 14 15.66 12.75 12.80
C MET A 14 15.03 11.39 13.13
N GLY A 15 14.97 10.44 12.20
CA GLY A 15 14.86 9.00 12.53
C GLY A 15 13.48 8.47 12.90
N LYS A 16 12.39 8.96 12.28
CA LYS A 16 11.09 8.27 12.29
C LYS A 16 10.44 8.39 10.93
N ALA A 17 10.47 7.29 10.17
CA ALA A 17 9.56 7.12 9.06
C ALA A 17 8.21 6.63 9.61
N ASP A 18 7.13 7.28 9.19
CA ASP A 18 5.75 6.92 9.48
C ASP A 18 5.03 6.55 8.15
N PRO A 19 5.45 5.46 7.47
CA PRO A 19 4.94 5.08 6.16
C PRO A 19 3.51 4.51 6.22
N TYR A 20 2.73 4.76 5.18
CA TYR A 20 1.43 4.13 4.93
C TYR A 20 1.20 3.90 3.44
N VAL A 21 0.34 2.93 3.12
CA VAL A 21 0.03 2.53 1.74
C VAL A 21 -1.39 2.96 1.38
N ILE A 22 -1.55 3.56 0.20
CA ILE A 22 -2.83 3.78 -0.44
C ILE A 22 -3.02 2.71 -1.51
N PHE A 23 -4.13 1.98 -1.43
CA PHE A 23 -4.55 0.99 -2.40
C PHE A 23 -5.66 1.57 -3.26
N GLN A 24 -5.53 1.45 -4.58
CA GLN A 24 -6.52 1.94 -5.53
C GLN A 24 -6.83 0.91 -6.60
N MET A 25 -8.11 0.64 -6.82
CA MET A 25 -8.59 -0.10 -7.98
C MET A 25 -8.73 0.86 -9.17
N LYS A 26 -8.09 0.57 -10.29
CA LYS A 26 -8.04 1.50 -11.44
C LYS A 26 -9.40 1.70 -12.10
N LYS A 27 -10.24 0.66 -12.22
CA LYS A 27 -11.53 0.81 -12.90
C LYS A 27 -12.61 1.48 -12.04
N THR A 28 -12.62 1.19 -10.74
CA THR A 28 -13.64 1.73 -9.82
C THR A 28 -13.20 3.01 -9.13
N GLU A 29 -11.91 3.36 -9.24
CA GLU A 29 -11.27 4.47 -8.52
C GLU A 29 -11.40 4.39 -6.98
N LEU A 30 -11.85 3.24 -6.45
CA LEU A 30 -12.00 3.02 -5.02
C LEU A 30 -10.62 3.05 -4.35
N LYS A 31 -10.48 3.90 -3.33
CA LYS A 31 -9.25 4.07 -2.56
C LYS A 31 -9.44 3.59 -1.12
N ASN A 32 -8.53 2.74 -0.66
CA ASN A 32 -8.38 2.39 0.75
C ASN A 32 -6.99 2.79 1.23
N LYS A 33 -6.84 3.11 2.51
CA LYS A 33 -5.56 3.47 3.11
C LYS A 33 -5.24 2.52 4.25
N SER A 34 -3.98 2.12 4.35
CA SER A 34 -3.50 1.42 5.54
C SER A 34 -3.39 2.36 6.73
N ARG A 35 -3.33 1.76 7.93
CA ARG A 35 -2.77 2.43 9.09
C ARG A 35 -1.31 2.81 8.82
N VAL A 36 -0.88 3.87 9.50
CA VAL A 36 0.52 4.30 9.55
C VAL A 36 1.33 3.23 10.28
N ILE A 37 2.46 2.84 9.69
CA ILE A 37 3.38 1.85 10.22
C ILE A 37 4.48 2.62 10.94
N ASN A 38 4.31 2.91 12.23
CA ASN A 38 5.27 3.72 12.97
C ASN A 38 6.56 2.93 13.28
N ASP A 39 7.70 3.60 13.14
CA ASP A 39 9.03 3.06 13.42
C ASP A 39 9.19 2.70 14.92
N SER A 40 8.97 1.43 15.26
CA SER A 40 9.65 0.66 16.33
C SER A 40 8.90 -0.64 16.60
N GLN A 41 9.60 -1.75 16.37
CA GLN A 41 9.17 -3.11 16.71
C GLN A 41 7.97 -3.64 15.94
N ASN A 42 8.25 -4.29 14.80
CA ASN A 42 7.60 -5.56 14.43
C ASN A 42 6.06 -5.59 14.49
N SER A 43 5.36 -4.46 14.40
CA SER A 43 3.92 -4.44 14.25
C SER A 43 3.60 -4.66 12.78
N ALA A 44 4.07 -5.79 12.25
CA ALA A 44 3.51 -6.45 11.08
C ALA A 44 2.10 -6.93 11.45
N GLY A 45 1.23 -5.97 11.81
CA GLY A 45 -0.18 -6.23 11.95
C GLY A 45 -0.71 -6.47 10.56
N TYR A 46 -0.99 -7.73 10.23
CA TYR A 46 -1.65 -8.10 8.99
C TYR A 46 -2.93 -7.26 8.85
N GLN A 47 -2.94 -6.36 7.88
CA GLN A 47 -4.13 -5.60 7.53
C GLN A 47 -4.74 -6.23 6.28
N THR A 48 -5.98 -6.68 6.42
CA THR A 48 -6.76 -7.17 5.28
C THR A 48 -7.59 -6.02 4.73
N PHE A 49 -7.59 -5.89 3.41
CA PHE A 49 -8.43 -4.94 2.69
C PHE A 49 -9.27 -5.70 1.69
N ASP A 50 -10.57 -5.45 1.73
CA ASP A 50 -11.52 -5.98 0.77
C ASP A 50 -11.76 -4.94 -0.33
N PHE A 51 -11.69 -5.39 -1.58
CA PHE A 51 -11.95 -4.56 -2.75
C PHE A 51 -13.01 -5.22 -3.62
N VAL A 52 -13.96 -4.42 -4.09
CA VAL A 52 -14.91 -4.88 -5.10
C VAL A 52 -14.28 -4.71 -6.47
N MET A 53 -14.05 -5.83 -7.15
CA MET A 53 -13.56 -5.86 -8.53
C MET A 53 -14.74 -5.94 -9.50
N VAL A 54 -14.70 -5.15 -10.57
CA VAL A 54 -15.71 -5.19 -11.64
C VAL A 54 -15.26 -6.11 -12.79
N ASP A 55 -13.95 -6.19 -13.05
CA ASP A 55 -13.38 -7.02 -14.12
C ASP A 55 -11.98 -7.50 -13.72
N GLY A 56 -11.91 -8.62 -13.00
CA GLY A 56 -10.66 -9.09 -12.42
C GLY A 56 -9.53 -9.43 -13.42
N LEU A 57 -9.85 -9.73 -14.69
CA LEU A 57 -8.83 -10.02 -15.72
C LEU A 57 -8.12 -8.76 -16.21
N HIS A 58 -8.79 -7.61 -16.21
CA HIS A 58 -8.27 -6.36 -16.78
C HIS A 58 -8.22 -5.21 -15.79
N ASP A 59 -8.60 -5.42 -14.53
CA ASP A 59 -8.44 -4.42 -13.48
C ASP A 59 -7.01 -4.43 -12.92
N MET A 60 -6.59 -3.27 -12.45
CA MET A 60 -5.26 -3.04 -11.89
C MET A 60 -5.39 -2.57 -10.46
N LEU A 61 -4.64 -3.18 -9.56
CA LEU A 61 -4.43 -2.68 -8.22
C LEU A 61 -3.19 -1.80 -8.21
N ILE A 62 -3.38 -0.54 -7.86
CA ILE A 62 -2.31 0.46 -7.71
C ILE A 62 -2.03 0.59 -6.21
N LEU A 63 -0.76 0.52 -5.83
CA LEU A 63 -0.29 0.71 -4.47
C LEU A 63 0.65 1.92 -4.47
N GLU A 64 0.36 2.92 -3.66
CA GLU A 64 1.22 4.09 -3.49
C GLU A 64 1.66 4.18 -2.03
N VAL A 65 2.96 4.27 -1.80
CA VAL A 65 3.54 4.38 -0.46
C VAL A 65 3.87 5.83 -0.19
N TYR A 66 3.45 6.31 0.98
CA TYR A 66 3.71 7.66 1.44
C TYR A 66 4.27 7.65 2.85
N ASP A 67 5.16 8.58 3.15
CA ASP A 67 5.60 8.87 4.51
C ASP A 67 4.75 10.00 5.10
N HIS A 68 4.30 9.85 6.35
CA HIS A 68 3.59 10.92 7.04
C HIS A 68 4.58 11.91 7.66
N VAL A 69 4.70 13.09 7.06
CA VAL A 69 5.53 14.18 7.58
C VAL A 69 4.68 15.25 8.27
N THR A 70 5.28 16.00 9.20
CA THR A 70 4.60 17.03 10.01
C THR A 70 3.74 18.00 9.19
N PHE A 71 4.15 18.29 7.95
CA PHE A 71 3.44 19.16 7.02
C PHE A 71 3.06 18.45 5.72
N GLY A 72 2.40 17.28 5.83
CA GLY A 72 1.73 16.64 4.71
C GLY A 72 2.11 15.18 4.55
N LYS A 73 2.59 14.83 3.37
CA LYS A 73 3.03 13.48 3.04
C LYS A 73 4.13 13.53 2.00
N ASP A 74 5.14 12.71 2.14
CA ASP A 74 6.16 12.51 1.11
C ASP A 74 5.86 11.24 0.31
N TYR A 75 6.11 11.26 -1.00
CA TYR A 75 5.86 10.11 -1.86
C TYR A 75 7.09 9.22 -1.91
N MET A 76 6.95 7.97 -1.46
CA MET A 76 8.07 7.03 -1.39
C MET A 76 8.14 6.11 -2.60
N GLY A 77 7.00 5.74 -3.19
CA GLY A 77 6.98 4.84 -4.34
C GLY A 77 5.61 4.35 -4.75
N ARG A 78 5.56 3.63 -5.88
CA ARG A 78 4.34 3.04 -6.43
C ARG A 78 4.60 1.67 -7.03
N CYS A 79 3.68 0.75 -6.76
CA CYS A 79 3.61 -0.56 -7.39
C CYS A 79 2.27 -0.69 -8.13
N ILE A 80 2.25 -1.33 -9.29
CA ILE A 80 1.03 -1.61 -10.05
C ILE A 80 0.99 -3.11 -10.31
N LEU A 81 -0.10 -3.75 -9.92
CA LEU A 81 -0.29 -5.19 -10.02
C LEU A 81 -1.51 -5.50 -10.89
N THR A 82 -1.35 -6.44 -11.80
CA THR A 82 -2.49 -7.07 -12.48
C THR A 82 -3.03 -8.20 -11.60
N LEU A 83 -4.35 -8.25 -11.43
CA LEU A 83 -5.00 -9.25 -10.57
C LEU A 83 -5.25 -10.57 -11.30
N THR A 84 -4.95 -10.63 -12.60
CA THR A 84 -5.13 -11.80 -13.46
C THR A 84 -4.50 -13.07 -12.88
N ARG A 85 -3.26 -13.02 -12.37
CA ARG A 85 -2.60 -14.21 -11.79
C ARG A 85 -3.24 -14.64 -10.47
N VAL A 86 -3.68 -13.69 -9.65
CA VAL A 86 -4.34 -13.97 -8.36
C VAL A 86 -5.68 -14.67 -8.56
N ILE A 87 -6.37 -14.37 -9.66
CA ILE A 87 -7.67 -14.98 -9.99
C ILE A 87 -7.52 -16.35 -10.66
N LEU A 88 -6.49 -16.53 -11.49
CA LEU A 88 -6.27 -17.78 -12.23
C LEU A 88 -5.65 -18.90 -11.39
N GLU A 89 -4.93 -18.55 -10.32
CA GLU A 89 -4.31 -19.50 -9.38
C GLU A 89 -5.16 -19.72 -8.10
N GLY A 90 -6.35 -19.12 -8.04
CA GLY A 90 -7.30 -19.22 -6.92
C GLY A 90 -8.31 -20.34 -7.07
#